data_AF-A0A9R0ZSR7-F1
#
_entry.id   AF-A0A9R0ZSR7-F1
#
_cell.length_a   1.000
_cell.length_b   1.000
_cell.length_c   1.000
_cell.angle_alpha   90.00
_cell.angle_beta   90.00
_cell.angle_gamma   90.00
#
_symmetry.space_group_name_H-M   'P 1'
#
loop_
_entity.id
_entity.type
_entity.pdbx_description
1 polymer ?
#
loop_
_entity_poly.entity_id
_entity_poly.type
_entity_poly.pdbx_seq_one_letter_code
_entity_poly.pdbx_strand_id
1 'polypeptide(L)'
;MTLPNTVMSADQIFEFVRAADCYPNVSTAYRILLTMHVTVASGERSFLKLKLLKNYLRSTMSQERLNGLAICCIEKDVLDNIDLDTAVNDFASKNARRSRFS
;
A
#
# COMPACT_ATOMS: atom_id res chain seq x y z
N MET A 1 -1.90 40.77 -9.97
CA MET A 1 -1.17 39.88 -10.89
C MET A 1 -2.17 39.44 -11.96
N THR A 2 -1.94 39.72 -13.24
CA THR A 2 -2.82 39.29 -14.32
C THR A 2 -2.42 37.91 -14.82
N LEU A 3 -3.40 37.06 -15.12
CA LEU A 3 -3.15 35.73 -15.69
C LEU A 3 -2.36 35.87 -17.00
N PRO A 4 -1.25 35.14 -17.19
CA PRO A 4 -0.48 35.24 -18.42
C PRO A 4 -1.31 34.75 -19.61
N ASN A 5 -1.36 35.54 -20.70
CA ASN A 5 -2.10 35.22 -21.94
C ASN A 5 -1.35 34.21 -22.84
N THR A 6 -0.47 33.41 -22.26
CA THR A 6 0.40 32.47 -22.96
C THR A 6 -0.06 31.05 -22.65
N VAL A 7 -0.09 30.18 -23.65
CA VAL A 7 -0.38 28.75 -23.44
C VAL A 7 0.78 28.12 -22.65
N MET A 8 0.50 27.61 -21.46
CA MET A 8 1.50 27.01 -20.56
C MET A 8 1.26 25.50 -20.43
N SER A 9 2.32 24.73 -20.22
CA SER A 9 2.19 23.30 -19.88
C SER A 9 1.55 23.12 -18.50
N ALA A 10 0.92 21.97 -18.24
CA ALA A 10 0.30 21.66 -16.95
C ALA A 10 1.27 21.81 -15.77
N ASP A 11 2.54 21.42 -15.94
CA ASP A 11 3.58 21.57 -14.92
C ASP A 11 3.93 23.04 -14.66
N GLN A 12 3.98 23.86 -15.72
CA GLN A 12 4.25 25.29 -15.60
C GLN A 12 3.08 26.04 -14.94
N ILE A 13 1.84 25.62 -15.22
CA ILE A 13 0.64 26.14 -14.56
C ILE A 13 0.65 25.78 -13.08
N PHE A 14 1.01 24.54 -12.74
CA PHE A 14 1.12 24.10 -11.34
C PHE A 14 2.14 24.94 -10.57
N GLU A 15 3.33 25.14 -11.14
CA GLU A 15 4.38 25.99 -10.55
C GLU A 15 3.94 27.45 -10.38
N PHE A 16 3.26 28.00 -11.39
CA PHE A 16 2.71 29.35 -11.33
C PHE A 16 1.63 29.50 -10.26
N VAL A 17 0.68 28.57 -10.18
CA VAL A 17 -0.40 28.58 -9.18
C VAL A 17 0.17 28.43 -7.77
N ARG A 18 1.20 27.59 -7.60
CA ARG A 18 1.90 27.39 -6.34
C ARG A 18 2.67 28.64 -5.91
N ALA A 19 3.36 29.30 -6.84
CA ALA A 19 4.15 30.50 -6.56
C ALA A 19 3.30 31.76 -6.37
N ALA A 20 2.17 31.86 -7.08
CA ALA A 20 1.32 33.04 -7.04
C ALA A 20 0.51 33.13 -5.75
N ASP A 21 0.14 32.00 -5.12
CA ASP A 21 -0.69 31.86 -3.90
C ASP A 21 -1.96 32.75 -3.84
N CYS A 22 -2.34 33.35 -4.97
CA CYS A 22 -3.41 34.33 -5.11
C CYS A 22 -4.77 33.67 -5.36
N TYR A 23 -4.80 32.35 -5.57
CA TYR A 23 -5.98 31.61 -5.98
C TYR A 23 -6.20 30.38 -5.08
N PRO A 24 -6.73 30.57 -3.86
CA PRO A 24 -6.87 29.50 -2.86
C PRO A 24 -7.77 28.35 -3.35
N ASN A 25 -8.80 28.66 -4.15
CA ASN A 25 -9.70 27.64 -4.71
C ASN A 25 -8.98 26.75 -5.73
N VAL A 26 -8.10 27.32 -6.54
CA VAL A 26 -7.34 26.59 -7.57
C VAL A 26 -6.29 25.70 -6.90
N SER A 27 -5.56 26.23 -5.91
CA SER A 27 -4.63 25.44 -5.08
C SER A 27 -5.33 24.26 -4.39
N THR A 28 -6.52 24.48 -3.84
CA THR A 28 -7.33 23.43 -3.20
C THR A 28 -7.75 22.35 -4.21
N ALA A 29 -8.24 22.73 -5.39
CA ALA A 29 -8.63 21.79 -6.43
C ALA A 29 -7.45 20.91 -6.88
N TYR A 30 -6.27 21.49 -7.09
CA TYR A 30 -5.06 20.74 -7.44
C TYR A 30 -4.63 19.77 -6.33
N ARG A 31 -4.71 20.18 -5.06
CA ARG A 31 -4.40 19.29 -3.93
C ARG A 31 -5.33 18.08 -3.88
N ILE A 32 -6.63 18.29 -4.09
CA ILE A 32 -7.61 17.19 -4.13
C ILE A 32 -7.33 16.27 -5.31
N LEU A 33 -7.09 16.84 -6.51
CA LEU A 33 -6.79 16.08 -7.71
C LEU A 33 -5.55 15.19 -7.53
N LEU A 34 -4.46 15.75 -7.00
CA LEU A 34 -3.21 15.02 -6.76
C LEU A 34 -3.37 13.96 -5.67
N THR A 35 -4.04 14.29 -4.57
CA THR A 35 -4.29 13.33 -3.47
C THR A 35 -5.13 12.16 -3.95
N MET A 36 -6.17 12.44 -4.74
CA MET A 36 -7.03 11.43 -5.35
C MET A 36 -6.22 10.54 -6.30
N HIS A 37 -5.43 11.10 -7.22
CA HIS A 37 -4.59 10.32 -8.14
C HIS A 37 -3.56 9.46 -7.40
N VAL A 38 -2.89 10.01 -6.39
CA VAL A 38 -1.91 9.27 -5.57
C VAL A 38 -2.59 8.13 -4.81
N THR A 39 -3.77 8.37 -4.25
CA THR A 39 -4.56 7.34 -3.55
C THR A 39 -5.02 6.25 -4.50
N VAL A 40 -5.52 6.62 -5.68
CA VAL A 40 -5.93 5.67 -6.73
C VAL A 40 -4.76 4.84 -7.19
N ALA A 41 -3.62 5.44 -7.54
CA ALA A 41 -2.42 4.71 -7.97
C ALA A 41 -1.88 3.77 -6.86
N SER A 42 -1.91 4.21 -5.59
CA SER A 42 -1.55 3.38 -4.45
C SER A 42 -2.51 2.21 -4.25
N GLY A 43 -3.82 2.47 -4.37
CA GLY A 43 -4.87 1.46 -4.32
C GLY A 43 -4.72 0.45 -5.45
N GLU A 44 -4.59 0.90 -6.70
CA GLU A 44 -4.32 0.06 -7.87
C GLU A 44 -3.07 -0.78 -7.66
N ARG A 45 -1.95 -0.19 -7.24
CA ARG A 45 -0.72 -0.92 -6.95
C ARG A 45 -0.91 -1.97 -5.85
N SER A 46 -1.67 -1.65 -4.81
CA SER A 46 -1.95 -2.57 -3.69
C SER A 46 -2.88 -3.70 -4.10
N PHE A 47 -3.94 -3.42 -4.84
CA PHE A 47 -4.84 -4.42 -5.41
C PHE A 47 -4.16 -5.28 -6.47
N LEU A 48 -3.25 -4.71 -7.27
CA LEU A 48 -2.50 -5.43 -8.28
C LEU A 48 -1.47 -6.36 -7.63
N LYS A 49 -0.79 -5.91 -6.57
CA LYS A 49 0.02 -6.78 -5.70
C LYS A 49 -0.83 -7.89 -5.08
N LEU A 50 -2.01 -7.59 -4.55
CA LEU A 50 -2.91 -8.58 -3.99
C LEU A 50 -3.41 -9.57 -5.06
N LYS A 51 -3.67 -9.10 -6.28
CA LYS A 51 -4.08 -9.92 -7.43
C LYS A 51 -2.93 -10.84 -7.86
N LEU A 52 -1.69 -10.34 -7.92
CA LEU A 52 -0.50 -11.14 -8.18
C LEU A 52 -0.25 -12.16 -7.07
N LEU A 53 -0.36 -11.75 -5.80
CA LEU A 53 -0.25 -12.63 -4.64
C LEU A 53 -1.32 -13.72 -4.68
N LYS A 54 -2.58 -13.34 -4.92
CA LYS A 54 -3.70 -14.28 -5.11
C LYS A 54 -3.47 -15.21 -6.29
N ASN A 55 -2.94 -14.74 -7.40
CA ASN A 55 -2.69 -15.57 -8.58
C ASN A 55 -1.52 -16.53 -8.36
N TYR A 56 -0.44 -16.05 -7.75
CA TYR A 56 0.72 -16.83 -7.35
C TYR A 56 0.33 -17.90 -6.33
N LEU A 57 -0.35 -17.53 -5.25
CA LEU A 57 -0.81 -18.46 -4.22
C LEU A 57 -1.95 -19.37 -4.70
N ARG A 58 -2.82 -18.95 -5.63
CA ARG A 58 -3.84 -19.84 -6.20
C ARG A 58 -3.24 -20.96 -7.04
N SER A 59 -2.01 -20.79 -7.55
CA SER A 59 -1.28 -21.88 -8.19
C SER A 59 -0.65 -22.88 -7.18
N THR A 60 -0.66 -22.59 -5.86
CA THR A 60 0.09 -23.40 -4.86
C THR A 60 -0.57 -23.56 -3.48
N MET A 61 -1.73 -22.96 -3.17
CA MET A 61 -2.26 -22.82 -1.79
C MET A 61 -3.81 -22.82 -1.68
N SER A 62 -4.34 -23.38 -0.58
CA SER A 62 -5.77 -23.33 -0.20
C SER A 62 -6.18 -21.95 0.33
N GLN A 63 -7.47 -21.60 0.25
CA GLN A 63 -8.01 -20.28 0.65
C GLN A 63 -7.70 -19.89 2.10
N GLU A 64 -7.65 -20.86 3.02
CA GLU A 64 -7.34 -20.62 4.43
C GLU A 64 -5.92 -20.11 4.63
N ARG A 65 -4.94 -20.71 3.94
CA ARG A 65 -3.54 -20.29 4.04
C ARG A 65 -3.32 -18.91 3.42
N LEU A 66 -4.07 -18.58 2.36
CA LEU A 66 -4.08 -17.25 1.76
C LEU A 66 -4.61 -16.18 2.73
N ASN A 67 -5.69 -16.48 3.46
CA ASN A 67 -6.26 -15.55 4.44
C ASN A 67 -5.27 -15.27 5.58
N GLY A 68 -4.62 -16.31 6.10
CA GLY A 68 -3.57 -16.16 7.12
C GLY A 68 -2.40 -15.29 6.65
N LEU A 69 -1.96 -15.46 5.40
CA LEU A 69 -0.86 -14.66 4.84
C LEU A 69 -1.26 -13.19 4.62
N ALA A 70 -2.50 -12.94 4.20
CA ALA A 70 -3.03 -11.59 4.04
C ALA A 70 -3.07 -10.85 5.39
N ILE A 71 -3.51 -11.51 6.46
CA ILE A 71 -3.48 -10.97 7.82
C ILE A 71 -2.04 -10.65 8.23
N CYS A 72 -1.07 -11.55 8.00
CA CYS A 72 0.34 -11.28 8.31
C CYS A 72 0.93 -10.10 7.51
N CYS A 73 0.45 -9.85 6.29
CA CYS A 73 0.90 -8.71 5.49
C CYS A 73 0.28 -7.39 5.95
N ILE A 74 -0.98 -7.40 6.41
CA ILE A 74 -1.67 -6.22 6.94
C ILE A 74 -1.09 -5.83 8.29
N GLU A 75 -0.88 -6.82 9.17
CA GLU A 75 -0.30 -6.66 10.51
C GLU A 75 1.23 -6.72 10.49
N LYS A 76 1.87 -6.45 9.34
CA LYS A 76 3.32 -6.58 9.19
C LYS A 76 4.09 -5.67 10.14
N ASP A 77 3.62 -4.46 10.38
CA ASP A 77 4.26 -3.55 11.34
C ASP A 77 4.20 -4.10 12.77
N VAL A 78 3.10 -4.76 13.15
CA VAL A 78 2.99 -5.44 14.44
C VAL A 78 3.91 -6.66 14.49
N LEU A 79 3.99 -7.41 13.38
CA LEU A 79 4.84 -8.59 13.26
C LEU A 79 6.33 -8.25 13.31
N ASP A 80 6.74 -7.11 12.74
CA ASP A 80 8.12 -6.62 12.78
C ASP A 80 8.53 -6.16 14.20
N ASN A 81 7.55 -5.88 15.08
CA ASN A 81 7.78 -5.62 16.52
C ASN A 81 7.72 -6.89 17.38
N ILE A 82 7.33 -8.03 16.83
CA ILE A 82 7.28 -9.31 17.53
C ILE A 82 8.55 -10.08 17.19
N ASP A 83 9.18 -10.70 18.20
CA ASP A 83 10.29 -11.62 17.97
C ASP A 83 9.78 -12.91 17.32
N LEU A 84 9.85 -12.93 15.99
CA LEU A 84 9.48 -14.07 15.16
C LEU A 84 10.29 -15.32 15.51
N ASP A 85 11.53 -15.17 15.99
CA ASP A 85 12.38 -16.31 16.33
C ASP A 85 11.79 -17.05 17.55
N THR A 86 11.41 -16.31 18.60
CA THR A 86 10.69 -16.86 19.74
C THR A 86 9.35 -17.49 19.34
N ALA A 87 8.58 -16.86 18.45
CA ALA A 87 7.30 -17.40 17.98
C ALA A 87 7.46 -18.71 17.19
N VAL A 88 8.48 -18.78 16.32
CA VAL A 88 8.82 -19.99 15.56
C VAL A 88 9.32 -21.09 16.51
N ASN A 89 10.12 -20.75 17.50
CA ASN A 89 10.63 -21.71 18.48
C ASN A 89 9.51 -22.26 19.39
N ASP A 90 8.56 -21.42 19.81
CA ASP A 90 7.37 -21.85 20.56
C ASP A 90 6.49 -22.77 19.69
N PHE A 91 6.24 -22.41 18.43
CA PHE A 91 5.51 -23.27 17.49
C PHE A 91 6.21 -24.60 17.26
N ALA A 92 7.53 -24.59 17.07
CA ALA A 92 8.35 -25.79 16.90
C ALA A 92 8.30 -26.66 18.15
N SER A 93 8.44 -26.09 19.35
CA SER A 93 8.37 -26.84 20.62
C SER A 93 7.01 -27.50 20.84
N LYS A 94 5.92 -26.83 20.45
CA LYS A 94 4.54 -27.35 20.55
C LYS A 94 4.27 -28.46 19.54
N ASN A 95 4.82 -28.36 18.31
CA ASN A 95 4.68 -29.39 17.27
C ASN A 95 5.68 -30.54 17.38
N ALA A 96 6.84 -30.33 18.02
CA ALA A 96 7.81 -31.39 18.32
C ALA A 96 7.20 -32.47 19.23
N ARG A 97 6.21 -32.11 20.06
CA ARG A 97 5.43 -33.07 20.86
C ARG A 97 4.47 -33.93 20.02
N ARG A 98 4.24 -33.58 18.76
CA ARG A 98 3.36 -34.32 17.83
C ARG A 98 4.12 -35.37 17.01
N SER A 99 5.46 -35.39 17.05
CA SER A 99 6.28 -36.40 16.35
C SER A 99 6.51 -37.68 17.15
N ARG A 100 5.80 -37.89 18.26
CA ARG A 100 5.70 -39.18 18.95
C ARG A 100 4.37 -39.86 18.59
N PHE A 101 4.27 -40.35 17.35
CA PHE A 101 3.34 -41.43 17.05
C PHE A 101 4.05 -42.46 16.17
N SER A 102 3.97 -43.71 16.65
CA SER A 102 4.43 -44.97 16.08
C SER A 102 3.73 -45.31 14.78
#